data_AF-A0A349R149-F1
#
_entry.id   AF-A0A349R149-F1
#
_cell.length_a   1.000
_cell.length_b   1.000
_cell.length_c   1.000
_cell.angle_alpha   90.00
_cell.angle_beta   90.00
_cell.angle_gamma   90.00
#
_symmetry.space_group_name_H-M   'P 1'
#
loop_
_entity.id
_entity.type
_entity.pdbx_description
1 polymer ?
#
loop_
_entity_poly.entity_id
_entity_poly.type
_entity_poly.pdbx_seq_one_letter_code
_entity_poly.pdbx_strand_id
1 'polypeptide(L)'
;MQNTFTFSKATHWLFYSICAYFLMNGAQLWETALMVPAWTVAPPSSLIVFQKPYVLDFKVFWIVMHSLHEIIFIVALCYNWKIKKRRNLMVAVFLAHLSVRIWTLIYFAPTLMEFQRLPYSDTVDQILKEKAMQWRNLNIVRVVLFFMLNFLLICVLKIKQKDDE
;
A
#
# COMPACT_ATOMS: atom_id res chain seq x y z
N MET A 1 -3.06 -36.37 -21.05
CA MET A 1 -3.20 -35.54 -19.83
C MET A 1 -3.81 -34.20 -20.23
N GLN A 2 -5.13 -34.06 -20.10
CA GLN A 2 -5.80 -32.77 -20.26
C GLN A 2 -5.51 -31.94 -19.00
N ASN A 3 -4.76 -30.85 -19.16
CA ASN A 3 -4.50 -29.90 -18.10
C ASN A 3 -5.74 -29.00 -17.95
N THR A 4 -6.78 -29.47 -17.25
CA THR A 4 -8.08 -28.79 -17.11
C THR A 4 -8.20 -28.07 -15.76
N PHE A 5 -7.22 -27.23 -15.42
CA PHE A 5 -7.47 -26.14 -14.47
C PHE A 5 -8.12 -24.97 -15.22
N THR A 6 -9.36 -25.12 -15.65
CA THR A 6 -10.17 -24.01 -16.16
C THR A 6 -10.62 -23.14 -14.99
N PHE A 7 -9.73 -22.28 -14.49
CA PHE A 7 -10.13 -21.29 -13.49
C PHE A 7 -11.14 -20.33 -14.12
N SER A 8 -12.25 -20.06 -13.42
CA SER A 8 -13.22 -19.08 -13.87
C SER A 8 -12.55 -17.70 -14.01
N LYS A 9 -13.05 -16.85 -14.91
CA LYS A 9 -12.55 -15.47 -15.08
C LYS A 9 -12.51 -14.73 -13.72
N ALA A 10 -13.47 -15.00 -12.84
CA ALA A 10 -13.53 -14.46 -11.48
C ALA A 10 -12.29 -14.81 -10.63
N THR A 11 -11.86 -16.08 -10.66
CA THR A 11 -10.67 -16.53 -9.92
C THR A 11 -9.39 -15.95 -10.50
N HIS A 12 -9.27 -15.87 -11.83
CA HIS A 12 -8.11 -15.23 -12.48
C HIS A 12 -7.97 -13.76 -12.10
N TRP A 13 -9.04 -12.98 -12.20
CA TRP A 13 -8.98 -11.55 -11.87
C TRP A 13 -8.73 -11.30 -10.39
N LEU A 14 -9.28 -12.13 -9.49
CA LEU A 14 -8.95 -12.06 -8.07
C LEU A 14 -7.46 -12.37 -7.82
N PHE A 15 -6.90 -13.37 -8.49
CA PHE A 15 -5.47 -13.65 -8.43
C PHE A 15 -4.62 -12.47 -8.93
N TYR A 16 -4.98 -11.86 -10.06
CA TYR A 16 -4.27 -10.68 -10.56
C TYR A 16 -4.36 -9.49 -9.59
N SER A 17 -5.50 -9.29 -8.95
CA SER A 17 -5.66 -8.27 -7.90
C SER A 17 -4.73 -8.53 -6.71
N ILE A 18 -4.61 -9.79 -6.27
CA ILE A 18 -3.68 -10.19 -5.20
C ILE A 18 -2.23 -9.91 -5.61
N CYS A 19 -1.83 -10.29 -6.83
CA CYS A 19 -0.48 -10.02 -7.34
C CYS A 19 -0.18 -8.52 -7.42
N ALA A 20 -1.10 -7.73 -7.95
CA ALA A 20 -0.96 -6.27 -8.02
C ALA A 20 -0.81 -5.64 -6.62
N TYR A 21 -1.55 -6.16 -5.64
CA TYR A 21 -1.42 -5.74 -4.25
C TYR A 21 -0.05 -6.09 -3.66
N PHE A 22 0.46 -7.31 -3.90
CA PHE A 22 1.79 -7.70 -3.43
C PHE A 22 2.91 -6.86 -4.05
N LEU A 23 2.80 -6.46 -5.32
CA LEU A 23 3.77 -5.54 -5.93
C LEU A 23 3.83 -4.21 -5.17
N MET A 24 2.66 -3.67 -4.82
CA MET A 24 2.55 -2.46 -4.00
C MET A 24 3.10 -2.69 -2.59
N ASN A 25 2.76 -3.80 -1.93
CA ASN A 25 3.28 -4.15 -0.61
C ASN A 25 4.80 -4.33 -0.61
N GLY A 26 5.38 -4.90 -1.67
CA GLY A 26 6.83 -5.04 -1.83
C GLY A 26 7.54 -3.69 -1.87
N ALA A 27 6.99 -2.73 -2.63
CA ALA A 27 7.52 -1.36 -2.64
C ALA A 27 7.39 -0.68 -1.28
N GLN A 28 6.26 -0.86 -0.58
CA GLN A 28 6.04 -0.30 0.77
C GLN A 28 7.00 -0.91 1.79
N LEU A 29 7.28 -2.21 1.67
CA LEU A 29 8.22 -2.91 2.53
C LEU A 29 9.64 -2.37 2.33
N TRP A 30 10.09 -2.23 1.09
CA TRP A 30 11.39 -1.64 0.78
C TRP A 30 11.53 -0.21 1.33
N GLU A 31 10.52 0.63 1.08
CA GLU A 31 10.52 2.01 1.57
C GLU A 31 10.58 2.04 3.10
N THR A 32 9.76 1.23 3.77
CA THR A 32 9.69 1.18 5.24
C THR A 32 10.94 0.59 5.89
N ALA A 33 11.59 -0.37 5.22
CA ALA A 33 12.75 -1.05 5.76
C ALA A 33 14.06 -0.26 5.54
N LEU A 34 14.19 0.43 4.41
CA LEU A 34 15.45 1.09 4.02
C LEU A 34 15.32 2.60 3.96
N MET A 35 14.33 3.12 3.21
CA MET A 35 14.22 4.56 2.99
C MET A 35 13.80 5.31 4.25
N VAL A 36 12.74 4.87 4.93
CA VAL A 36 12.19 5.56 6.11
C VAL A 36 13.20 5.65 7.24
N PRO A 37 13.94 4.58 7.63
CA PRO A 37 14.99 4.71 8.61
C PRO A 37 16.10 5.67 8.19
N ALA A 38 16.46 5.68 6.90
CA ALA A 38 17.54 6.53 6.38
C ALA A 38 17.23 8.03 6.56
N TRP A 39 16.01 8.49 6.28
CA TRP A 39 15.69 9.92 6.42
C TRP A 39 15.17 10.32 7.80
N THR A 40 14.81 9.36 8.67
CA THR A 40 14.32 9.62 10.04
C THR A 40 15.42 9.59 11.11
N VAL A 41 16.64 9.18 10.78
CA VAL A 41 17.72 8.97 11.76
C VAL A 41 18.19 10.27 12.44
N ALA A 42 18.33 11.35 11.67
CA ALA A 42 18.87 12.62 12.13
C ALA A 42 18.32 13.82 11.32
N PRO A 43 17.00 14.02 11.23
CA PRO A 43 16.47 15.18 10.54
C PRO A 43 16.88 16.48 11.28
N PRO A 44 17.16 17.59 10.56
CA PRO A 44 16.97 17.79 9.13
C PRO A 44 18.14 17.33 8.23
N SER A 45 19.33 17.00 8.77
CA SER A 45 20.48 16.62 7.95
C SER A 45 20.21 15.36 7.11
N SER A 46 19.52 14.36 7.69
CA SER A 46 19.13 13.14 6.96
C SER A 46 18.03 13.35 5.91
N LEU A 47 17.39 14.53 5.86
CA LEU A 47 16.39 14.86 4.83
C LEU A 47 17.03 15.24 3.48
N ILE A 48 18.37 15.26 3.41
CA ILE A 48 19.12 15.50 2.17
C ILE A 48 18.72 14.57 1.01
N VAL A 49 18.18 13.38 1.30
CA VAL A 49 17.64 12.44 0.29
C VAL A 49 16.49 13.02 -0.54
N PHE A 50 15.86 14.10 -0.05
CA PHE A 50 14.79 14.82 -0.74
C PHE A 50 15.28 16.12 -1.40
N GLN A 51 16.58 16.42 -1.35
CA GLN A 51 17.14 17.68 -1.81
C GLN A 51 17.94 17.53 -3.12
N LYS A 52 18.15 18.65 -3.82
CA LYS A 52 18.89 18.68 -5.09
C LYS A 52 20.38 18.38 -4.87
N PRO A 53 21.08 17.83 -5.89
CA PRO A 53 20.62 17.61 -7.27
C PRO A 53 19.92 16.26 -7.52
N TYR A 54 19.97 15.31 -6.58
CA TYR A 54 19.47 13.94 -6.77
C TYR A 54 18.25 13.66 -5.88
N VAL A 55 17.13 14.35 -6.17
CA VAL A 55 15.89 14.21 -5.41
C VAL A 55 15.22 12.86 -5.70
N LEU A 56 14.88 12.12 -4.66
CA LEU A 56 13.99 10.97 -4.75
C LEU A 56 12.53 11.43 -4.62
N ASP A 57 11.82 11.50 -5.75
CA ASP A 57 10.37 11.79 -5.79
C ASP A 57 9.57 10.51 -6.04
N PHE A 58 8.85 10.05 -5.02
CA PHE A 58 8.02 8.85 -5.06
C PHE A 58 6.57 9.13 -5.48
N LYS A 59 6.19 10.39 -5.71
CA LYS A 59 4.79 10.79 -5.91
C LYS A 59 4.17 10.11 -7.13
N VAL A 60 4.85 10.19 -8.28
CA VAL A 60 4.36 9.59 -9.53
C VAL A 60 4.24 8.07 -9.38
N PHE A 61 5.27 7.44 -8.80
CA PHE A 61 5.28 6.00 -8.55
C PHE A 61 4.07 5.56 -7.71
N TRP A 62 3.82 6.22 -6.58
CA TRP A 62 2.69 5.87 -5.71
C TRP A 62 1.34 6.12 -6.35
N ILE A 63 1.18 7.22 -7.10
CA ILE A 63 -0.06 7.49 -7.84
C ILE A 63 -0.33 6.35 -8.83
N VAL A 64 0.65 5.98 -9.64
CA VAL A 64 0.51 4.93 -10.67
C VAL A 64 0.25 3.57 -10.03
N MET A 65 1.04 3.16 -9.05
CA MET A 65 0.91 1.85 -8.40
C MET A 65 -0.42 1.67 -7.69
N HIS A 66 -0.88 2.68 -6.95
CA HIS A 66 -2.19 2.59 -6.30
C HIS A 66 -3.32 2.58 -7.31
N SER A 67 -3.27 3.44 -8.34
CA SER A 67 -4.32 3.49 -9.36
C SER A 67 -4.43 2.17 -10.11
N LEU A 68 -3.29 1.56 -10.46
CA LEU A 68 -3.25 0.26 -11.11
C LEU A 68 -3.87 -0.83 -10.23
N HIS A 69 -3.48 -0.89 -8.95
CA HIS A 69 -4.03 -1.85 -7.99
C HIS A 69 -5.55 -1.68 -7.86
N GLU A 70 -6.04 -0.46 -7.67
CA GLU A 70 -7.46 -0.16 -7.48
C GLU A 70 -8.29 -0.55 -8.71
N ILE A 71 -7.81 -0.23 -9.92
CA ILE A 71 -8.47 -0.61 -11.17
C ILE A 71 -8.58 -2.14 -11.27
N ILE A 72 -7.48 -2.87 -11.06
CA ILE A 72 -7.48 -4.33 -11.13
C ILE A 72 -8.40 -4.93 -10.06
N PHE A 73 -8.41 -4.37 -8.84
CA PHE A 73 -9.32 -4.79 -7.77
C PHE A 73 -10.78 -4.61 -8.18
N ILE A 74 -11.15 -3.44 -8.71
CA ILE A 74 -12.52 -3.15 -9.15
C ILE A 74 -12.95 -4.14 -10.24
N VAL A 75 -12.09 -4.40 -11.22
CA VAL A 75 -12.37 -5.40 -12.26
C VAL A 75 -12.56 -6.80 -11.64
N ALA A 76 -11.72 -7.19 -10.69
CA ALA A 76 -11.86 -8.45 -9.98
C ALA A 76 -13.18 -8.54 -9.19
N LEU A 77 -13.59 -7.45 -8.55
CA LEU A 77 -14.87 -7.36 -7.83
C LEU A 77 -16.05 -7.51 -8.78
N CYS A 78 -16.02 -6.87 -9.95
CA CYS A 78 -17.04 -7.01 -10.99
C CYS A 78 -17.22 -8.47 -11.43
N TYR A 79 -16.12 -9.20 -11.69
CA TYR A 79 -16.19 -10.61 -12.06
C TYR A 79 -16.62 -11.53 -10.91
N ASN A 80 -16.35 -11.17 -9.65
CA ASN A 80 -16.76 -11.94 -8.47
C ASN A 80 -18.15 -11.54 -7.92
N TRP A 81 -18.86 -10.61 -8.57
CA TRP A 81 -20.09 -10.02 -8.04
C TRP A 81 -21.22 -11.02 -7.77
N LYS A 82 -21.30 -12.10 -8.57
CA LYS A 82 -22.34 -13.13 -8.44
C LYS A 82 -22.10 -14.10 -7.27
N ILE A 83 -20.89 -14.17 -6.73
CA ILE A 83 -20.53 -15.06 -5.62
C ILE A 83 -20.69 -14.26 -4.32
N LYS A 84 -21.83 -14.42 -3.63
CA LYS A 84 -22.26 -13.53 -2.54
C LYS A 84 -21.21 -13.42 -1.44
N LYS A 85 -20.64 -14.56 -1.00
CA LYS A 85 -19.63 -14.59 0.06
C LYS A 85 -18.34 -13.88 -0.35
N ARG A 86 -17.82 -14.13 -1.57
CA ARG A 86 -16.63 -13.44 -2.10
C ARG A 86 -16.89 -11.95 -2.25
N ARG A 87 -18.01 -11.55 -2.85
CA ARG A 87 -18.40 -10.15 -3.05
C ARG A 87 -18.37 -9.39 -1.73
N ASN A 88 -19.07 -9.87 -0.71
CA ASN A 88 -19.18 -9.17 0.57
C ASN A 88 -17.81 -8.95 1.22
N LEU A 89 -16.95 -9.98 1.21
CA LEU A 89 -15.60 -9.89 1.75
C LEU A 89 -14.70 -8.96 0.91
N MET A 90 -14.77 -9.04 -0.41
CA MET A 90 -14.00 -8.16 -1.30
C MET A 90 -14.42 -6.70 -1.15
N VAL A 91 -15.72 -6.42 -1.00
CA VAL A 91 -16.22 -5.06 -0.71
C VAL A 91 -15.67 -4.58 0.64
N ALA A 92 -15.73 -5.41 1.69
CA ALA A 92 -15.19 -5.04 3.00
C ALA A 92 -13.68 -4.73 2.93
N VAL A 93 -12.91 -5.57 2.23
CA VAL A 93 -11.46 -5.35 2.02
C VAL A 93 -11.20 -4.08 1.22
N PHE A 94 -11.99 -3.83 0.17
CA PHE A 94 -11.84 -2.63 -0.66
C PHE A 94 -12.14 -1.35 0.13
N LEU A 95 -13.21 -1.34 0.92
CA LEU A 95 -13.53 -0.20 1.78
C LEU A 95 -12.46 0.03 2.84
N ALA A 96 -11.95 -1.03 3.47
CA ALA A 96 -10.84 -0.90 4.42
C ALA A 96 -9.56 -0.38 3.74
N HIS A 97 -9.25 -0.83 2.51
CA HIS A 97 -8.15 -0.29 1.72
C HIS A 97 -8.33 1.22 1.48
N LEU A 98 -9.52 1.65 1.09
CA LEU A 98 -9.84 3.07 0.89
C LEU A 98 -9.69 3.88 2.17
N SER A 99 -10.11 3.35 3.33
CA SER A 99 -9.91 4.03 4.61
C SER A 99 -8.42 4.26 4.92
N VAL A 100 -7.58 3.26 4.70
CA VAL A 100 -6.12 3.40 4.90
C VAL A 100 -5.52 4.36 3.85
N ARG A 101 -6.02 4.36 2.61
CA ARG A 101 -5.64 5.33 1.57
C ARG A 101 -6.01 6.76 1.95
N ILE A 102 -7.21 7.01 2.45
CA ILE A 102 -7.65 8.33 2.90
C ILE A 102 -6.76 8.80 4.06
N TRP A 103 -6.50 7.93 5.05
CA TRP A 103 -5.57 8.26 6.14
C TRP A 103 -4.17 8.59 5.62
N THR A 104 -3.70 7.87 4.60
CA THR A 104 -2.42 8.14 3.93
C THR A 104 -2.36 9.53 3.31
N LEU A 105 -3.41 9.92 2.61
CA LEU A 105 -3.49 11.22 1.94
C LEU A 105 -3.64 12.39 2.92
N ILE A 106 -4.31 12.18 4.05
CA ILE A 106 -4.56 13.23 5.05
C ILE A 106 -3.35 13.44 5.97
N TYR A 107 -2.63 12.38 6.34
CA TYR A 107 -1.54 12.47 7.31
C TYR A 107 -0.16 12.32 6.67
N PHE A 108 0.07 11.21 5.96
CA PHE A 108 1.43 10.83 5.53
C PHE A 108 1.94 11.71 4.39
N ALA A 109 1.10 11.95 3.37
CA ALA A 109 1.46 12.77 2.22
C ALA A 109 1.82 14.22 2.60
N PRO A 110 0.99 14.97 3.34
CA PRO A 110 1.35 16.35 3.71
C PRO A 110 2.55 16.40 4.65
N THR A 111 2.66 15.48 5.62
CA THR A 111 3.82 15.45 6.53
C THR A 111 5.12 15.20 5.77
N LEU A 112 5.11 14.31 4.76
CA LEU A 112 6.29 14.09 3.92
C LEU A 112 6.63 15.34 3.09
N MET A 113 5.63 16.02 2.54
CA MET A 113 5.83 17.28 1.81
C MET A 113 6.38 18.40 2.69
N GLU A 114 6.03 18.44 3.97
CA GLU A 114 6.63 19.36 4.94
C GLU A 114 8.11 19.05 5.13
N PHE A 115 8.48 17.78 5.34
CA PHE A 115 9.88 17.38 5.46
C PHE A 115 10.69 17.71 4.21
N GLN A 116 10.12 17.52 3.01
CA GLN A 116 10.78 17.85 1.74
C GLN A 116 11.08 19.35 1.57
N ARG A 117 10.37 20.23 2.28
CA ARG A 117 10.56 21.68 2.21
C ARG A 117 11.56 22.22 3.25
N LEU A 118 11.96 21.41 4.22
CA LEU A 118 12.88 21.84 5.25
C LEU A 118 14.30 21.99 4.67
N PRO A 119 14.97 23.13 4.95
CA PRO A 119 16.35 23.30 4.54
C PRO A 119 17.26 22.32 5.29
N TYR A 120 18.38 21.98 4.67
CA TYR A 120 19.44 21.25 5.35
C TYR A 120 19.95 22.06 6.56
N SER A 121 20.24 21.37 7.65
CA SER A 121 21.02 21.91 8.77
C SER A 121 21.80 20.78 9.44
N ASP A 122 23.02 21.07 9.87
CA ASP A 122 23.87 20.13 10.63
C ASP A 122 23.39 19.94 12.08
N THR A 123 22.50 20.81 12.57
CA THR A 123 21.94 20.71 13.93
C THR A 123 20.70 19.83 13.94
N VAL A 124 20.70 18.79 14.76
CA VAL A 124 19.52 17.94 14.96
C VAL A 124 18.44 18.72 15.72
N ASP A 125 17.27 18.83 15.12
CA ASP A 125 16.08 19.38 15.76
C ASP A 125 15.30 18.23 16.45
N GLN A 126 15.17 18.30 17.77
CA GLN A 126 14.50 17.24 18.54
C GLN A 126 13.01 17.16 18.26
N ILE A 127 12.32 18.29 18.06
CA ILE A 127 10.88 18.29 17.73
C ILE A 127 10.68 17.63 16.36
N LEU A 128 11.55 17.96 15.42
CA LEU A 128 11.51 17.38 14.09
C LEU A 128 11.80 15.87 14.12
N LYS A 129 12.76 15.45 14.93
CA LYS A 129 13.11 14.04 15.13
C LYS A 129 11.93 13.26 15.73
N GLU A 130 11.27 13.79 16.75
CA GLU A 130 10.07 13.18 17.34
C GLU A 130 8.95 13.02 16.32
N LYS A 131 8.68 14.07 15.53
CA LYS A 131 7.69 14.02 14.45
C LYS A 131 8.04 12.96 13.39
N ALA A 132 9.31 12.87 13.00
CA ALA A 132 9.80 11.88 12.05
C ALA A 132 9.69 10.44 12.60
N MET A 133 9.99 10.24 13.89
CA MET A 133 9.80 8.95 14.58
C MET A 133 8.32 8.56 14.66
N GLN A 134 7.44 9.50 14.98
CA GLN A 134 6.00 9.25 14.99
C GLN A 134 5.49 8.84 13.61
N TRP A 135 5.90 9.58 12.57
CA TRP A 135 5.57 9.24 11.18
C TRP A 135 6.05 7.83 10.84
N ARG A 136 7.29 7.46 11.20
CA ARG A 136 7.86 6.13 10.97
C ARG A 136 7.04 5.03 11.66
N ASN A 137 6.70 5.22 12.93
CA ASN A 137 5.96 4.23 13.70
C ASN A 137 4.55 4.01 13.12
N LEU A 138 3.86 5.10 12.77
CA LEU A 138 2.56 5.01 12.10
C LEU A 138 2.68 4.40 10.71
N ASN A 139 3.78 4.64 9.99
CA ASN A 139 4.02 4.02 8.69
C ASN A 139 4.15 2.50 8.81
N ILE A 140 4.82 1.99 9.84
CA ILE A 140 4.89 0.54 10.10
C ILE A 140 3.49 -0.04 10.29
N VAL A 141 2.64 0.62 11.10
CA VAL A 141 1.24 0.20 11.28
C VAL A 141 0.49 0.19 9.96
N ARG A 142 0.62 1.26 9.17
CA ARG A 142 0.02 1.38 7.84
C ARG A 142 0.43 0.24 6.91
N VAL A 143 1.72 -0.10 6.85
CA VAL A 143 2.24 -1.19 6.02
C VAL A 143 1.67 -2.52 6.48
N VAL A 144 1.65 -2.79 7.79
CA VAL A 144 1.05 -4.01 8.35
C VAL A 144 -0.43 -4.14 7.97
N LEU A 145 -1.20 -3.05 8.05
CA LEU A 145 -2.61 -3.05 7.63
C LEU A 145 -2.76 -3.41 6.15
N PHE A 146 -1.93 -2.86 5.26
CA PHE A 146 -1.99 -3.21 3.83
C PHE A 146 -1.66 -4.69 3.57
N PHE A 147 -0.67 -5.26 4.26
CA PHE A 147 -0.38 -6.69 4.19
C PHE A 147 -1.55 -7.54 4.70
N MET A 148 -2.15 -7.18 5.84
CA MET A 148 -3.32 -7.87 6.39
C MET A 148 -4.47 -7.91 5.38
N LEU A 149 -4.77 -6.78 4.72
CA LEU A 149 -5.80 -6.71 3.68
C LEU A 149 -5.48 -7.63 2.50
N ASN A 150 -4.22 -7.71 2.09
CA ASN A 150 -3.83 -8.59 1.00
C ASN A 150 -3.92 -10.09 1.39
N PHE A 151 -3.53 -10.45 2.62
CA PHE A 151 -3.74 -11.81 3.14
C PHE A 151 -5.22 -12.18 3.25
N LEU A 152 -6.10 -11.23 3.59
CA LEU A 152 -7.54 -11.46 3.56
C LEU A 152 -8.04 -11.80 2.15
N LEU A 153 -7.51 -11.17 1.09
CA LEU A 153 -7.85 -11.56 -0.28
C LEU A 153 -7.40 -12.97 -0.64
N ILE A 154 -6.26 -13.44 -0.11
CA ILE A 154 -5.84 -14.84 -0.27
C ILE A 154 -6.87 -15.78 0.38
N CYS A 155 -7.41 -15.42 1.55
CA CYS A 155 -8.50 -16.17 2.17
C CYS A 155 -9.77 -16.15 1.30
N VAL A 156 -10.10 -15.02 0.67
CA VAL A 156 -11.23 -14.92 -0.27
C VAL A 156 -11.03 -15.84 -1.48
N LEU A 157 -9.82 -15.94 -2.01
CA LEU A 157 -9.50 -16.80 -3.16
C LEU A 157 -9.82 -18.28 -2.90
N LYS A 158 -9.70 -18.73 -1.65
CA LYS A 158 -9.97 -20.12 -1.23
C LYS A 158 -11.46 -20.48 -1.20
N ILE A 159 -12.36 -19.49 -1.17
CA ILE A 159 -13.81 -19.72 -1.13
C ILE A 159 -14.25 -20.30 -2.48
N LYS A 160 -14.87 -21.48 -2.49
CA LYS A 160 -15.31 -22.12 -3.74
C LYS A 160 -16.67 -21.58 -4.16
N GLN A 161 -16.93 -21.58 -5.48
CA GLN A 161 -18.20 -21.13 -6.05
C GLN A 161 -19.40 -22.01 -5.61
N LYS A 162 -19.14 -23.24 -5.15
CA LYS A 162 -20.14 -24.21 -4.70
C LYS A 162 -20.53 -24.07 -3.22
N ASP A 163 -19.91 -23.15 -2.48
CA ASP A 163 -20.17 -22.95 -1.04
C ASP A 163 -21.44 -22.10 -0.78
N ASP A 164 -22.19 -21.75 -1.82
CA ASP A 164 -23.36 -20.84 -1.80
C ASP A 164 -24.65 -21.50 -2.41
N GLU A 165 -24.67 -22.83 -2.62
CA GLU A 165 -25.92 -23.63 -2.74
C GLU A 165 -26.32 -24.18 -1.36
#